data_AF-A0A963N897-F1
#
_entry.id   AF-A0A963N897-F1
#
_cell.length_a   1.000
_cell.length_b   1.000
_cell.length_c   1.000
_cell.angle_alpha   90.00
_cell.angle_beta   90.00
_cell.angle_gamma   90.00
#
_symmetry.space_group_name_H-M   'P 1'
#
loop_
_entity.id
_entity.type
_entity.pdbx_description
1 polymer ?
#
loop_
_entity_poly.entity_id
_entity_poly.type
_entity_poly.pdbx_seq_one_letter_code
_entity_poly.pdbx_strand_id
1 'polypeptide(L)' 'HAALLLPETLSPILTRELLYTGITRARALLTVATPGTQRLLEEAAQRPVLRASGLLAEGGWR' A
#
# COMPACT_ATOMS: atom_id res chain seq x y z
N HIS A 1 -8.90 -8.80 -14.97
CA HIS A 1 -8.31 -9.50 -13.82
C HIS A 1 -6.96 -8.87 -13.50
N ALA A 2 -6.59 -8.76 -12.23
CA ALA A 2 -5.26 -8.29 -11.80
C ALA A 2 -4.72 -9.18 -10.69
N ALA A 3 -3.39 -9.31 -10.62
CA ALA A 3 -2.69 -10.04 -9.56
C ALA A 3 -1.73 -9.09 -8.83
N LEU A 4 -1.75 -9.13 -7.50
CA LEU A 4 -0.87 -8.36 -6.62
C LEU A 4 0.06 -9.34 -5.89
N LEU A 5 1.36 -9.27 -6.20
CA LEU A 5 2.40 -10.05 -5.53
C LEU A 5 2.98 -9.25 -4.38
N LEU A 6 2.87 -9.78 -3.17
CA LEU A 6 3.47 -9.19 -1.98
C LEU A 6 4.84 -9.81 -1.71
N PRO A 7 5.77 -9.07 -1.09
CA PRO A 7 7.05 -9.60 -0.67
C PRO A 7 6.89 -10.61 0.49
N GLU A 8 7.94 -11.39 0.73
CA GLU A 8 8.00 -12.34 1.85
C GLU A 8 8.00 -11.65 3.22
N THR A 9 8.67 -10.50 3.30
CA THR A 9 8.81 -9.68 4.52
C THR A 9 8.37 -8.25 4.26
N LEU A 10 8.04 -7.52 5.33
CA LEU A 10 7.73 -6.10 5.22
C LEU A 10 8.89 -5.33 4.58
N SER A 11 8.54 -4.42 3.69
CA SER A 11 9.48 -3.53 3.01
C SER A 11 8.99 -2.08 3.12
N PRO A 12 9.88 -1.07 3.19
CA PRO A 12 9.47 0.34 3.29
C PRO A 12 8.55 0.83 2.17
N ILE A 13 8.60 0.20 1.00
CA ILE A 13 7.73 0.54 -0.14
C ILE A 13 6.31 -0.01 0.01
N LEU A 14 6.10 -1.00 0.87
CA LEU A 14 4.81 -1.64 1.05
C LEU A 14 3.95 -0.79 2.01
N THR A 15 3.15 0.07 1.41
CA THR A 15 2.26 1.02 2.08
C THR A 15 0.80 0.80 1.68
N ARG A 16 -0.12 1.40 2.45
CA ARG A 16 -1.55 1.40 2.14
C ARG A 16 -1.83 1.98 0.76
N GLU A 17 -1.15 3.04 0.37
CA GLU A 17 -1.32 3.69 -0.94
C GLU A 17 -0.87 2.77 -2.08
N LEU A 18 0.22 2.01 -1.89
CA LEU A 18 0.66 1.03 -2.88
C LEU A 18 -0.33 -0.13 -2.99
N LEU A 19 -0.82 -0.64 -1.86
CA LEU A 19 -1.89 -1.65 -1.84
C LEU A 19 -3.16 -1.17 -2.53
N TYR A 20 -3.67 0.00 -2.15
CA TYR A 20 -4.84 0.63 -2.76
C TYR A 20 -4.70 0.75 -4.27
N THR A 21 -3.54 1.22 -4.73
CA THR A 21 -3.25 1.36 -6.16
C THR A 21 -3.26 0.01 -6.86
N GLY A 22 -2.63 -1.02 -6.28
CA GLY A 22 -2.67 -2.38 -6.84
C GLY A 22 -4.08 -2.96 -6.89
N ILE A 23 -4.84 -2.83 -5.80
CA ILE A 23 -6.21 -3.36 -5.66
C ILE A 23 -7.16 -2.70 -6.67
N THR A 24 -7.14 -1.37 -6.78
CA THR A 24 -8.07 -0.61 -7.65
C THR A 24 -7.81 -0.78 -9.15
N ARG A 25 -6.69 -1.40 -9.56
CA ARG A 25 -6.46 -1.81 -10.96
C ARG A 25 -7.28 -3.04 -11.35
N ALA A 26 -7.79 -3.82 -10.39
CA ALA A 26 -8.66 -4.95 -10.67
C ALA A 26 -10.08 -4.47 -11.03
N ARG A 27 -10.52 -4.69 -12.29
CA ARG A 27 -11.88 -4.33 -12.73
C ARG A 27 -12.99 -5.26 -12.23
N ALA A 28 -12.68 -6.54 -11.99
CA ALA A 28 -13.68 -7.57 -11.71
C ALA A 28 -13.17 -8.70 -10.81
N LEU A 29 -11.88 -9.04 -10.90
CA LEU A 29 -11.26 -10.10 -10.12
C LEU A 29 -9.83 -9.71 -9.75
N LEU A 30 -9.50 -9.86 -8.47
CA LEU A 30 -8.17 -9.66 -7.89
C LEU A 30 -7.67 -10.97 -7.30
N THR A 31 -6.42 -11.31 -7.59
CA THR A 31 -5.67 -12.33 -6.84
C THR A 31 -4.57 -11.64 -6.05
N VAL A 32 -4.44 -11.93 -4.76
CA VAL A 32 -3.33 -11.49 -3.93
C VAL A 32 -2.52 -12.72 -3.56
N ALA A 33 -1.23 -12.69 -3.86
CA ALA A 33 -0.32 -13.79 -3.58
C ALA A 33 0.88 -13.27 -2.77
N THR A 34 1.27 -14.02 -1.76
CA THR A 34 2.37 -13.68 -0.88
C THR A 34 3.11 -14.95 -0.49
N PRO A 35 4.45 -14.97 -0.51
CA PRO A 35 5.23 -16.02 0.13
C PRO A 35 5.32 -15.81 1.66
N GLY A 36 4.94 -14.63 2.15
CA GLY A 36 4.94 -14.26 3.57
C GLY A 36 3.63 -14.56 4.30
N THR A 37 3.49 -14.01 5.50
CA THR A 37 2.29 -14.21 6.33
C THR A 37 1.15 -13.26 5.94
N GLN A 38 -0.10 -13.65 6.24
CA GLN A 38 -1.29 -12.80 6.06
C GLN A 38 -1.16 -11.44 6.78
N ARG A 39 -0.45 -11.43 7.91
CA ARG A 39 -0.19 -10.24 8.74
C ARG A 39 0.53 -9.12 7.97
N LEU A 40 1.28 -9.46 6.93
CA LEU A 40 1.99 -8.51 6.08
C LEU A 40 1.04 -7.58 5.34
N LEU A 41 -0.14 -8.07 4.93
CA LEU A 41 -1.19 -7.26 4.32
C LEU A 41 -1.82 -6.31 5.34
N GLU A 42 -2.10 -6.81 6.55
CA GLU A 42 -2.68 -6.01 7.64
C GLU A 42 -1.75 -4.87 8.04
N GLU A 43 -0.46 -5.16 8.25
CA GLU A 43 0.55 -4.16 8.63
C GLU A 43 0.77 -3.13 7.52
N ALA A 44 0.83 -3.56 6.26
CA ALA A 44 0.92 -2.67 5.12
C ALA A 44 -0.31 -1.75 4.99
N ALA A 45 -1.52 -2.26 5.25
CA ALA A 45 -2.75 -1.48 5.23
C ALA A 45 -2.79 -0.39 6.32
N GLN A 46 -2.06 -0.58 7.43
CA GLN A 46 -1.92 0.43 8.48
C GLN A 46 -0.80 1.45 8.23
N ARG A 47 0.08 1.21 7.26
CA ARG A 47 1.25 2.05 6.99
C ARG A 47 0.99 3.07 5.87
N PRO A 48 0.76 4.37 6.17
CA PRO A 48 0.71 5.39 5.13
C PRO A 48 2.10 5.71 4.56
N VAL A 49 2.12 6.27 3.35
CA VAL A 49 3.30 6.96 2.80
C VAL A 49 3.64 8.18 3.66
N LEU A 50 4.90 8.27 4.08
CA LEU A 50 5.45 9.49 4.66
C LEU A 50 5.89 10.43 3.54
N ARG A 51 5.29 11.61 3.48
CA ARG A 51 5.61 12.63 2.47
C ARG A 51 6.43 13.74 3.12
N ALA A 52 7.72 13.77 2.85
CA ALA A 52 8.53 14.94 3.16
C ALA A 52 8.26 16.02 2.09
N SER A 53 7.56 17.08 2.45
CA SER A 53 7.36 18.26 1.58
C SER A 53 7.17 19.54 2.41
N GLY A 54 7.53 20.69 1.83
CA GLY A 54 7.31 22.00 2.45
C GLY A 54 5.87 22.50 2.39
N LEU A 55 5.01 21.84 1.61
CA LEU A 55 3.63 22.29 1.35
C LEU A 55 2.74 22.26 2.60
N LEU A 56 3.03 21.37 3.55
CA LEU A 56 2.30 21.30 4.82
C LEU A 56 2.76 22.36 5.83
N ALA A 57 3.98 22.89 5.67
CA ALA A 57 4.51 23.94 6.55
C ALA A 57 3.96 25.34 6.19
N GLU A 58 3.56 25.55 4.92
CA GLU A 58 3.12 26.86 4.41
C GLU A 58 1.61 27.08 4.43
N GLY A 59 0.81 26.06 4.74
CA GLY A 59 -0.64 26.17 4.72
C GLY A 59 -1.29 24.91 5.26
N GLY A 60 -1.45 24.84 6.57
CA GLY A 60 -2.32 23.85 7.21
C GLY A 60 -3.71 23.94 6.59
N TRP A 61 -4.12 22.88 5.89
CA TRP A 61 -5.45 22.75 5.33
C TRP A 61 -6.48 22.97 6.43
N ARG A 62 -7.20 24.09 6.35
CA ARG A 62 -8.47 24.33 7.04
C ARG A 62 -9.58 23.61 6.30
#